data_AF-A0A7Y3NGE7-F1
#
_entry.id   AF-A0A7Y3NGE7-F1
#
_cell.length_a   1.000
_cell.length_b   1.000
_cell.length_c   1.000
_cell.angle_alpha   90.00
_cell.angle_beta   90.00
_cell.angle_gamma   90.00
#
_symmetry.space_group_name_H-M   'P 1'
#
loop_
_entity.id
_entity.type
_entity.pdbx_description
1 polymer ?
#
loop_
_entity_poly.entity_id
_entity_poly.type
_entity_poly.pdbx_seq_one_letter_code
_entity_poly.pdbx_strand_id
1 'polypeptide(L)'
;LDEPPEVSQRAQTAEQDADLEVLLDEVHEAGHELVRYPGPENVQLYKEKIRRFMKLIVERSIVMTEVEGRLRKDMKRPKYALLQVIDEKLEQLGAYILSEQKEKLEILRRVDELYGLLVDLRQ
;
A
#
# COMPACT_ATOMS: atom_id res chain seq x y z
N LEU A 1 32.83 4.10 -20.54
CA LEU A 1 32.63 4.83 -19.27
C LEU A 1 31.44 4.14 -18.63
N ASP A 2 31.69 3.13 -17.80
CA ASP A 2 30.63 2.51 -17.01
C ASP A 2 30.26 3.49 -15.89
N GLU A 3 28.95 3.72 -15.71
CA GLU A 3 28.48 4.53 -14.60
C GLU A 3 28.88 3.89 -13.26
N PRO A 4 29.35 4.68 -12.28
CA PRO A 4 29.69 4.14 -10.97
C PRO A 4 28.45 3.53 -10.30
N PRO A 5 28.59 2.39 -9.59
CA PRO A 5 27.47 1.62 -9.04
C PRO A 5 26.58 2.42 -8.07
N GLU A 6 27.14 3.45 -7.40
CA GLU A 6 26.38 4.33 -6.50
C GLU A 6 25.39 5.25 -7.25
N VAL A 7 25.70 5.66 -8.49
CA VAL A 7 24.82 6.51 -9.31
C VAL A 7 23.62 5.70 -9.80
N SER A 8 23.86 4.46 -10.25
CA SER A 8 22.80 3.56 -10.73
C SER A 8 21.82 3.16 -9.61
N GLN A 9 22.32 2.95 -8.39
CA GLN A 9 21.47 2.63 -7.22
C GLN A 9 20.63 3.82 -6.74
N ARG A 10 21.20 5.04 -6.75
CA ARG A 10 20.45 6.26 -6.41
C ARG A 10 19.33 6.52 -7.40
N ALA A 11 19.60 6.31 -8.69
CA ALA A 11 18.58 6.42 -9.75
C ALA A 11 17.46 5.39 -9.55
N GLN A 12 17.79 4.11 -9.32
CA GLN A 12 16.80 3.06 -9.08
C GLN A 12 15.94 3.32 -7.84
N THR A 13 16.52 3.82 -6.75
CA THR A 13 15.77 4.11 -5.53
C THR A 13 14.79 5.27 -5.74
N ALA A 14 15.22 6.31 -6.46
CA ALA A 14 14.37 7.46 -6.79
C ALA A 14 13.23 7.08 -7.75
N GLU A 15 13.48 6.20 -8.72
CA GLU A 15 12.44 5.67 -9.61
C GLU A 15 11.38 4.87 -8.83
N GLN A 16 11.81 4.02 -7.89
CA GLN A 16 10.89 3.26 -7.04
C GLN A 16 10.07 4.15 -6.09
N ASP A 17 10.65 5.25 -5.61
CA ASP A 17 9.92 6.23 -4.79
C ASP A 17 8.83 6.95 -5.61
N ALA A 18 9.12 7.30 -6.86
CA ALA A 18 8.12 7.86 -7.78
C ALA A 18 7.02 6.84 -8.12
N ASP A 19 7.36 5.58 -8.33
CA ASP A 19 6.39 4.52 -8.57
C ASP A 19 5.45 4.31 -7.37
N LEU A 20 5.96 4.40 -6.13
CA LEU A 20 5.13 4.31 -4.92
C LEU A 20 4.14 5.46 -4.80
N GLU A 21 4.52 6.67 -5.22
CA GLU A 21 3.62 7.83 -5.23
C GLU A 21 2.49 7.64 -6.23
N VAL A 22 2.81 7.20 -7.45
CA VAL A 22 1.80 6.87 -8.47
C VAL A 22 0.83 5.79 -7.97
N LEU A 23 1.34 4.75 -7.31
CA LEU A 23 0.49 3.68 -6.76
C LEU A 23 -0.40 4.18 -5.60
N LEU A 24 0.09 5.10 -4.77
CA LEU A 24 -0.73 5.73 -3.72
C LEU A 24 -1.86 6.56 -4.33
N ASP A 25 -1.59 7.30 -5.40
CA ASP A 25 -2.60 8.09 -6.10
C ASP A 25 -3.66 7.17 -6.75
N GLU A 26 -3.24 6.05 -7.36
CA GLU A 26 -4.17 5.04 -7.88
C GLU A 26 -5.06 4.46 -6.77
N VAL A 27 -4.51 4.21 -5.58
CA VAL A 27 -5.30 3.77 -4.41
C VAL A 27 -6.28 4.84 -3.97
N HIS A 28 -5.85 6.11 -3.93
CA HIS A 28 -6.70 7.22 -3.52
C HIS A 28 -7.92 7.36 -4.44
N GLU A 29 -7.70 7.34 -5.76
CA GLU A 29 -8.76 7.43 -6.76
C GLU A 29 -9.74 6.24 -6.68
N ALA A 30 -9.21 5.01 -6.57
CA ALA A 30 -10.05 3.83 -6.38
C ALA A 30 -10.87 3.90 -5.07
N GLY A 31 -10.32 4.50 -4.02
CA GLY A 31 -11.02 4.76 -2.77
C GLY A 31 -12.18 5.75 -2.94
N HIS A 32 -11.97 6.85 -3.66
CA HIS A 32 -13.01 7.82 -3.99
C HIS A 32 -14.15 7.17 -4.79
N GLU A 33 -13.82 6.38 -5.80
CA GLU A 33 -14.81 5.67 -6.61
C GLU A 33 -15.59 4.65 -5.78
N LEU A 34 -14.94 3.96 -4.85
CA LEU A 34 -15.60 3.05 -3.93
C LEU A 34 -16.58 3.77 -2.98
N VAL A 35 -16.22 4.95 -2.48
CA VAL A 35 -17.11 5.78 -1.66
C VAL A 35 -18.29 6.29 -2.50
N ARG A 36 -18.04 6.69 -3.75
CA ARG A 36 -19.08 7.20 -4.67
C ARG A 36 -20.08 6.12 -5.08
N TYR A 37 -19.57 4.94 -5.44
CA TYR A 37 -20.34 3.81 -5.93
C TYR A 37 -19.96 2.53 -5.16
N PRO A 38 -20.52 2.32 -3.94
CA PRO A 38 -20.19 1.16 -3.13
C PRO A 38 -20.71 -0.16 -3.71
N GLY A 39 -19.83 -0.96 -4.29
CA GLY A 39 -20.19 -2.24 -4.87
C GLY A 39 -19.01 -3.20 -5.00
N PRO A 40 -19.29 -4.47 -5.34
CA PRO A 40 -18.27 -5.51 -5.44
C PRO A 40 -17.15 -5.16 -6.43
N GLU A 41 -17.50 -4.55 -7.57
CA GLU A 41 -16.52 -4.14 -8.59
C GLU A 41 -15.50 -3.14 -8.03
N ASN A 42 -15.96 -2.07 -7.38
CA ASN A 42 -15.09 -1.06 -6.80
C ASN A 42 -14.34 -1.56 -5.56
N VAL A 43 -14.90 -2.51 -4.80
CA VAL A 43 -14.13 -3.24 -3.76
C VAL A 43 -12.95 -3.96 -4.40
N GLN A 44 -13.19 -4.71 -5.48
CA GLN A 44 -12.14 -5.48 -6.14
C GLN A 44 -11.06 -4.58 -6.72
N LEU A 45 -11.45 -3.47 -7.35
CA LEU A 45 -10.53 -2.45 -7.85
C LEU A 45 -9.67 -1.88 -6.71
N TYR A 46 -10.29 -1.43 -5.62
CA TYR A 46 -9.56 -0.89 -4.46
C TYR A 46 -8.59 -1.92 -3.85
N LYS A 47 -9.03 -3.19 -3.72
CA LYS A 47 -8.18 -4.29 -3.25
C LYS A 47 -6.99 -4.54 -4.16
N GLU A 48 -7.18 -4.46 -5.48
CA GLU A 48 -6.11 -4.62 -6.46
C GLU A 48 -5.05 -3.52 -6.32
N LYS A 49 -5.48 -2.25 -6.23
CA LYS A 49 -4.57 -1.10 -6.09
C LYS A 49 -3.74 -1.20 -4.82
N ILE A 50 -4.37 -1.52 -3.68
CA ILE A 50 -3.65 -1.71 -2.41
C ILE A 50 -2.65 -2.87 -2.51
N ARG A 51 -3.06 -3.99 -3.11
CA ARG A 51 -2.15 -5.15 -3.30
C ARG A 51 -0.94 -4.79 -4.15
N ARG A 52 -1.12 -4.03 -5.22
CA ARG A 52 -0.02 -3.57 -6.09
C ARG A 52 0.96 -2.68 -5.32
N PHE A 53 0.45 -1.75 -4.52
CA PHE A 53 1.26 -0.90 -3.64
C PHE A 53 2.05 -1.73 -2.61
N MET A 54 1.38 -2.61 -1.86
CA MET A 54 2.02 -3.43 -0.82
C MET A 54 3.10 -4.35 -1.41
N LYS A 55 2.90 -4.87 -2.63
CA LYS A 55 3.88 -5.70 -3.32
C LYS A 55 5.20 -4.94 -3.55
N LEU A 56 5.14 -3.70 -4.01
CA LEU A 56 6.34 -2.88 -4.26
C LEU A 56 7.08 -2.55 -2.94
N ILE A 57 6.35 -2.30 -1.85
CA ILE A 57 6.96 -2.13 -0.51
C ILE A 57 7.73 -3.39 -0.08
N VAL A 58 7.14 -4.57 -0.26
CA VAL A 58 7.79 -5.84 0.10
C VAL A 58 9.02 -6.09 -0.77
N GLU A 59 8.93 -5.88 -2.07
CA GLU A 59 10.06 -6.03 -3.01
C GLU A 59 11.24 -5.12 -2.61
N ARG A 60 10.97 -3.84 -2.31
CA ARG A 60 11.98 -2.92 -1.77
C ARG A 60 12.60 -3.41 -0.47
N SER A 61 11.79 -3.95 0.44
CA SER A 61 12.28 -4.44 1.75
C SER A 61 13.23 -5.64 1.64
N ILE A 62 13.06 -6.48 0.61
CA ILE A 62 13.93 -7.62 0.31
C ILE A 62 15.27 -7.12 -0.22
N VAL A 63 15.26 -6.23 -1.22
CA VAL A 63 16.47 -5.65 -1.81
C VAL A 63 17.32 -4.93 -0.76
N MET A 64 16.70 -4.14 0.13
CA MET A 64 17.43 -3.47 1.21
C MET A 64 18.04 -4.45 2.25
N THR A 65 17.44 -5.63 2.44
CA THR A 65 18.00 -6.66 3.34
C THR A 65 19.27 -7.28 2.75
N GLU A 66 19.29 -7.53 1.44
CA GLU A 66 20.43 -8.15 0.74
C GLU A 66 21.66 -7.23 0.71
N VAL A 67 21.45 -5.92 0.60
CA VAL A 67 22.52 -4.93 0.48
C VAL A 67 23.22 -4.64 1.82
N GLU A 68 22.50 -4.70 2.95
CA GLU A 68 23.01 -4.11 4.20
C GLU A 68 23.43 -5.08 5.31
N GLY A 69 23.23 -6.39 5.16
CA GLY A 69 23.81 -7.41 6.05
C GLY A 69 23.45 -7.30 7.55
N ARG A 70 22.66 -8.25 8.07
CA ARG A 70 22.38 -8.54 9.50
C ARG A 70 21.84 -7.41 10.42
N LEU A 71 21.97 -6.11 10.08
CA LEU A 71 21.63 -4.99 10.97
C LEU A 71 20.14 -4.60 11.02
N ARG A 72 19.28 -5.19 10.17
CA ARG A 72 17.83 -4.84 10.09
C ARG A 72 16.89 -5.98 10.47
N LYS A 73 17.24 -6.83 11.44
CA LYS A 73 16.36 -7.95 11.85
C LYS A 73 15.15 -7.49 12.68
N ASP A 74 15.26 -6.29 13.21
CA ASP A 74 14.40 -5.61 14.18
C ASP A 74 13.40 -4.66 13.49
N MET A 75 13.79 -4.01 12.38
CA MET A 75 12.92 -3.17 11.56
C MET A 75 11.86 -3.95 10.77
N LYS A 76 12.04 -5.27 10.61
CA LYS A 76 11.09 -6.16 9.95
C LYS A 76 9.75 -6.26 10.68
N ARG A 77 9.75 -6.27 12.02
CA ARG A 77 8.53 -6.52 12.81
C ARG A 77 7.42 -5.47 12.64
N PRO A 78 7.67 -4.14 12.71
CA PRO A 78 6.60 -3.16 12.62
C PRO A 78 5.93 -3.10 11.23
N LYS A 79 6.70 -3.18 10.13
CA LYS A 79 6.12 -3.12 8.78
C LYS A 79 5.29 -4.36 8.43
N TYR A 80 5.72 -5.56 8.83
CA TYR A 80 4.91 -6.78 8.62
C TYR A 80 3.61 -6.76 9.44
N ALA A 81 3.65 -6.26 10.68
CA ALA A 81 2.45 -6.09 11.49
C ALA A 81 1.47 -5.10 10.83
N LEU A 82 1.97 -3.98 10.30
CA LEU A 82 1.15 -3.00 9.59
C LEU A 82 0.53 -3.57 8.31
N LEU A 83 1.28 -4.36 7.52
CA LEU A 83 0.76 -5.07 6.36
C LEU A 83 -0.40 -6.01 6.73
N GLN A 84 -0.30 -6.74 7.85
CA GLN A 84 -1.37 -7.60 8.35
C GLN A 84 -2.61 -6.79 8.74
N VAL A 85 -2.43 -5.67 9.45
CA VAL A 85 -3.53 -4.78 9.84
C VAL A 85 -4.25 -4.21 8.62
N ILE A 86 -3.50 -3.81 7.58
CA ILE A 86 -4.07 -3.31 6.33
C ILE A 86 -4.91 -4.39 5.65
N ASP A 87 -4.39 -5.62 5.55
CA ASP A 87 -5.11 -6.75 4.93
C ASP A 87 -6.42 -7.07 5.67
N GLU A 88 -6.37 -7.16 7.01
CA GLU A 88 -7.54 -7.38 7.86
C GLU A 88 -8.61 -6.30 7.67
N LYS A 89 -8.22 -5.02 7.67
CA LYS A 89 -9.14 -3.89 7.48
C LYS A 89 -9.75 -3.88 6.08
N LEU A 90 -8.98 -4.29 5.08
CA LEU A 90 -9.44 -4.38 3.70
C LEU A 90 -10.48 -5.51 3.53
N GLU A 91 -10.31 -6.64 4.21
CA GLU A 91 -11.33 -7.69 4.27
C GLU A 91 -12.60 -7.20 4.98
N GLN A 92 -12.45 -6.51 6.12
CA GLN A 92 -13.58 -5.95 6.86
C GLN A 92 -14.35 -4.92 6.03
N LEU A 93 -13.66 -4.07 5.26
CA LEU A 93 -14.29 -3.12 4.34
C LEU A 93 -15.09 -3.85 3.25
N GLY A 94 -14.52 -4.89 2.64
CA GLY A 94 -15.21 -5.70 1.65
C GLY A 94 -16.48 -6.35 2.21
N ALA A 95 -16.39 -6.96 3.40
CA ALA A 95 -17.55 -7.53 4.09
C ALA A 95 -18.62 -6.47 4.42
N TYR A 96 -18.19 -5.29 4.88
CA TYR A 96 -19.09 -4.17 5.19
C TYR A 96 -19.87 -3.69 3.96
N ILE A 97 -19.22 -3.60 2.80
CA ILE A 97 -19.86 -3.15 1.55
C ILE A 97 -20.90 -4.16 1.02
N LEU A 98 -20.76 -5.43 1.37
CA LEU A 98 -21.75 -6.47 1.05
C LEU A 98 -22.90 -6.55 2.06
N SER A 99 -22.81 -5.86 3.19
CA SER A 99 -23.86 -5.84 4.20
C SER A 99 -25.10 -5.06 3.74
N GLU A 100 -26.27 -5.43 4.28
CA GLU A 100 -27.55 -4.79 3.95
C GLU A 100 -27.66 -3.35 4.49
N GLN A 101 -26.98 -3.06 5.59
CA GLN A 101 -27.00 -1.74 6.25
C GLN A 101 -25.62 -1.08 6.18
N LYS A 102 -25.29 -0.57 5.00
CA LYS A 102 -24.06 0.18 4.75
C LYS A 102 -24.32 1.68 4.65
N GLU A 103 -23.49 2.45 5.35
CA GLU A 103 -23.53 3.91 5.36
C GLU A 103 -22.34 4.48 4.60
N LYS A 104 -22.60 5.44 3.70
CA LYS A 104 -21.54 6.06 2.89
C LYS A 104 -20.46 6.74 3.74
N LEU A 105 -20.82 7.34 4.88
CA LEU A 105 -19.87 7.96 5.79
C LEU A 105 -18.95 6.96 6.49
N GLU A 106 -19.46 5.77 6.83
CA GLU A 106 -18.65 4.69 7.40
C GLU A 106 -17.66 4.14 6.36
N ILE A 107 -18.10 3.98 5.10
CA ILE A 107 -17.22 3.58 3.99
C ILE A 107 -16.09 4.58 3.82
N LEU A 108 -16.41 5.88 3.76
CA LEU A 108 -15.42 6.95 3.66
C LEU A 108 -14.39 6.86 4.80
N ARG A 109 -14.84 6.75 6.05
CA ARG A 109 -13.95 6.67 7.20
C ARG A 109 -12.98 5.48 7.11
N ARG A 110 -13.46 4.32 6.66
CA ARG A 110 -12.64 3.10 6.50
C ARG A 110 -11.64 3.24 5.35
N VAL A 111 -12.04 3.86 4.26
CA VAL A 111 -11.16 4.15 3.11
C VAL A 111 -10.07 5.14 3.52
N ASP A 112 -10.40 6.21 4.24
CA ASP A 112 -9.43 7.19 4.74
C ASP A 112 -8.46 6.57 5.74
N GLU A 113 -8.94 5.71 6.64
CA GLU A 113 -8.10 4.98 7.59
C GLU A 113 -7.10 4.06 6.86
N LEU A 114 -7.57 3.29 5.87
CA LEU A 114 -6.70 2.45 5.05
C LEU A 114 -5.66 3.27 4.30
N TYR A 115 -6.05 4.42 3.71
CA TYR A 115 -5.13 5.30 3.03
C TYR A 115 -4.04 5.85 3.98
N GLY A 116 -4.42 6.27 5.19
CA GLY A 116 -3.48 6.70 6.22
C GLY A 116 -2.45 5.63 6.58
N LEU A 117 -2.88 4.38 6.78
CA LEU A 117 -1.97 3.26 7.06
C LEU A 117 -0.99 2.98 5.91
N LEU A 118 -1.39 3.21 4.65
CA LEU A 118 -0.52 3.04 3.49
C LEU A 118 0.52 4.17 3.39
N VAL A 119 0.12 5.40 3.73
CA VAL A 119 1.04 6.54 3.86
C VAL A 119 2.07 6.29 4.96
N ASP A 120 1.65 5.73 6.10
CA ASP A 120 2.55 5.36 7.20
C ASP A 120 3.49 4.22 6.81
N LEU A 121 3.01 3.24 6.04
CA LEU A 121 3.81 2.10 5.58
C LEU A 121 4.95 2.52 4.64
N ARG A 122 4.73 3.57 3.83
CA ARG A 122 5.73 4.14 2.93
C ARG A 122 6.91 4.75 3.68
N GLN A 123 6.65 5.41 4.82
CA GLN A 123 7.66 6.11 5.63
C GLN A 123 8.67 5.13 6.28
#